data_AF-A0A7J7JQ90-F1
#
_entry.id   AF-A0A7J7JQ90-F1
#
_cell.length_a   1.000
_cell.length_b   1.000
_cell.length_c   1.000
_cell.angle_alpha   90.00
_cell.angle_beta   90.00
_cell.angle_gamma   90.00
#
_symmetry.space_group_name_H-M   'P 1'
#
loop_
_entity.id
_entity.type
_entity.pdbx_description
1 polymer ?
#
loop_
_entity_poly.entity_id
_entity_poly.type
_entity_poly.pdbx_seq_one_letter_code
_entity_poly.pdbx_strand_id
1 'polypeptide(L)'
;MELLDACKEEFHRRLKVYHAWKTKNKNKMETEEQRAPQDVVHAGEAAMHLGITEDDDDEPKQRFFRIPFIRPSDRNQDGGYQNKGWWYAHFDGQWIARQLELHPDKHPVLLLSGIDDLQMCELSLAETGLTRKRGAEVLPADFESQWRACGGKEYMLKNRTRISSQYLKKFL
;
A
#
# COMPACT_ATOMS: atom_id res chain seq x y z
N MET A 1 18.75 -16.84 1.28
CA MET A 1 17.70 -15.79 1.25
C MET A 1 16.32 -16.41 1.44
N GLU A 2 16.08 -17.62 0.91
CA GLU A 2 14.83 -18.40 1.01
C GLU A 2 14.10 -18.37 2.37
N LEU A 3 14.78 -18.58 3.51
CA LEU A 3 14.10 -18.57 4.82
C LEU A 3 13.50 -17.21 5.20
N LEU A 4 14.19 -16.11 4.90
CA LEU A 4 13.68 -14.78 5.22
C LEU A 4 12.49 -14.42 4.34
N ASP A 5 12.52 -14.83 3.07
CA ASP A 5 11.44 -14.55 2.13
C ASP A 5 10.20 -15.40 2.46
N ALA A 6 10.39 -16.67 2.83
CA ALA A 6 9.31 -17.51 3.37
C ALA A 6 8.70 -16.94 4.67
N CYS A 7 9.51 -16.38 5.57
CA CYS A 7 8.99 -15.72 6.78
C CYS A 7 8.16 -14.47 6.45
N LYS A 8 8.60 -13.65 5.48
CA LYS A 8 7.81 -12.50 5.03
C LYS A 8 6.49 -12.95 4.39
N GLU A 9 6.54 -14.00 3.57
CA GLU A 9 5.35 -14.54 2.93
C GLU A 9 4.33 -15.03 3.95
N GLU A 10 4.74 -15.83 4.93
CA GLU A 10 3.84 -16.29 6.00
C GLU A 10 3.34 -15.11 6.85
N PHE A 11 4.16 -14.09 7.11
CA PHE A 11 3.72 -12.87 7.79
C PHE A 11 2.55 -12.20 7.05
N HIS A 12 2.68 -11.94 5.75
CA HIS A 12 1.63 -11.32 4.96
C HIS A 12 0.40 -12.22 4.81
N ARG A 13 0.59 -13.54 4.70
CA ARG A 13 -0.51 -14.51 4.74
C ARG A 13 -1.31 -14.41 6.04
N ARG A 14 -0.64 -14.31 7.18
CA ARG A 14 -1.28 -14.17 8.50
C ARG A 14 -1.94 -12.81 8.67
N LEU A 15 -1.30 -11.75 8.19
CA LEU A 15 -1.84 -10.39 8.22
C LEU A 15 -3.17 -10.30 7.48
N LYS A 16 -3.24 -10.89 6.27
CA LYS A 16 -4.46 -10.96 5.47
C LYS A 16 -5.59 -11.70 6.19
N VAL A 17 -5.30 -12.85 6.80
CA VAL A 17 -6.27 -13.60 7.60
C VAL A 17 -6.75 -12.79 8.80
N TYR A 18 -5.83 -12.10 9.48
CA TYR A 18 -6.16 -11.24 10.62
C TYR A 18 -7.07 -10.09 10.21
N HIS A 19 -6.80 -9.38 9.11
CA HIS A 19 -7.67 -8.32 8.60
C HIS A 19 -9.05 -8.85 8.22
N ALA A 20 -9.13 -9.96 7.49
CA ALA A 20 -10.40 -10.58 7.13
C ALA A 20 -11.22 -11.00 8.36
N TRP A 21 -10.57 -11.54 9.39
CA TRP A 21 -11.21 -11.85 10.66
C TRP A 21 -11.68 -10.58 11.37
N LYS A 22 -10.83 -9.54 11.45
CA LYS A 22 -11.14 -8.28 12.10
C LYS A 22 -12.37 -7.60 11.50
N THR A 23 -12.45 -7.52 10.17
CA THR A 23 -13.61 -6.94 9.46
C THR A 23 -14.90 -7.72 9.72
N LYS A 24 -14.83 -9.05 9.85
CA LYS A 24 -16.01 -9.88 10.17
C LYS A 24 -16.51 -9.72 11.61
N ASN A 25 -15.65 -9.32 12.54
CA ASN A 25 -15.94 -9.31 13.98
C ASN A 25 -16.12 -7.91 14.58
N LYS A 26 -16.12 -6.86 13.75
CA LYS A 26 -16.23 -5.49 14.24
C LYS A 26 -17.67 -5.00 14.28
N ASN A 27 -18.04 -4.33 15.38
CA ASN A 27 -19.33 -3.63 15.48
C ASN A 27 -19.40 -2.46 14.50
N LYS A 28 -20.60 -2.24 13.93
CA LYS A 28 -20.93 -1.32 12.81
C LYS A 28 -20.45 0.16 12.88
N MET A 29 -19.79 0.61 13.94
CA MET A 29 -19.53 2.05 14.17
C MET A 29 -18.20 2.61 13.63
N GLU A 30 -17.26 1.80 13.12
CA GLU A 30 -15.98 2.32 12.59
C GLU A 30 -15.77 1.92 11.12
N THR A 31 -16.16 2.81 10.21
CA THR A 31 -16.11 2.64 8.75
C THR A 31 -14.80 3.17 8.15
N GLU A 32 -13.66 2.55 8.43
CA GLU A 32 -12.38 2.88 7.75
C GLU A 32 -11.50 1.61 7.66
N GLU A 33 -11.83 0.63 6.79
CA GLU A 33 -11.16 -0.69 6.86
C GLU A 33 -10.47 -1.21 5.60
N GLN A 34 -10.65 -0.61 4.43
CA GLN A 34 -9.85 -1.00 3.26
C GLN A 34 -8.56 -0.17 3.24
N ARG A 35 -7.42 -0.81 3.54
CA ARG A 35 -6.08 -0.18 3.60
C ARG A 35 -5.48 0.09 2.24
N ALA A 36 -5.96 -0.60 1.22
CA ALA A 36 -5.76 -0.24 -0.18
C ALA A 36 -7.09 0.30 -0.74
N PRO A 37 -7.06 1.17 -1.76
CA PRO A 37 -8.27 1.63 -2.44
C PRO A 37 -9.12 0.46 -2.97
N GLN A 38 -10.44 0.63 -3.03
CA GLN A 38 -11.39 -0.39 -3.54
C GLN A 38 -10.98 -0.97 -4.88
N ASP A 39 -10.52 -0.12 -5.80
CA ASP A 39 -10.05 -0.57 -7.12
C ASP A 39 -8.88 -1.55 -7.03
N VAL A 40 -8.00 -1.37 -6.05
CA VAL A 40 -6.84 -2.25 -5.82
C VAL A 40 -7.31 -3.58 -5.24
N VAL A 41 -8.22 -3.54 -4.26
CA VAL A 41 -8.79 -4.75 -3.64
C VAL A 41 -9.58 -5.57 -4.66
N HIS A 42 -10.48 -4.96 -5.42
CA HIS A 42 -11.29 -5.65 -6.43
C HIS A 42 -10.43 -6.20 -7.58
N ALA A 43 -9.43 -5.44 -8.04
CA ALA A 43 -8.50 -5.92 -9.06
C ALA A 43 -7.72 -7.15 -8.56
N GLY A 44 -7.45 -7.22 -7.25
CA GLY A 44 -6.80 -8.36 -6.64
C GLY A 44 -7.66 -9.60 -6.53
N GLU A 45 -8.90 -9.45 -6.10
CA GLU A 45 -9.88 -10.55 -6.07
C GLU A 45 -10.07 -11.15 -7.47
N ALA A 46 -10.16 -10.31 -8.49
CA ALA A 46 -10.27 -10.76 -9.88
C ALA A 46 -9.01 -11.52 -10.36
N ALA A 47 -7.82 -11.04 -9.98
CA ALA A 47 -6.55 -11.68 -10.35
C ALA A 47 -6.40 -13.07 -9.71
N MET A 48 -6.79 -13.20 -8.44
CA MET A 48 -6.77 -14.47 -7.70
C MET A 48 -7.70 -15.49 -8.35
N HIS A 49 -8.90 -15.07 -8.78
CA HIS A 49 -9.89 -15.97 -9.38
C HIS A 49 -9.46 -16.50 -10.75
N LEU A 50 -8.58 -15.78 -11.46
CA LEU A 50 -8.05 -16.17 -12.76
C LEU A 50 -6.79 -17.06 -12.66
N GLY A 51 -6.33 -17.39 -11.43
CA GLY A 51 -5.14 -18.20 -11.24
C GLY A 51 -3.88 -17.58 -11.84
N ILE A 52 -3.84 -16.25 -11.94
CA ILE A 52 -2.71 -15.53 -12.52
C ILE A 52 -1.56 -15.60 -11.50
N THR A 53 -0.63 -16.51 -11.75
CA THR A 53 0.67 -16.58 -11.07
C THR A 53 1.68 -15.70 -11.78
N GLU A 54 2.72 -15.33 -11.03
CA GLU A 54 3.72 -14.32 -11.35
C GLU A 54 4.42 -14.55 -12.69
N ASP A 55 4.84 -13.46 -13.35
CA ASP A 55 6.00 -13.52 -14.25
C ASP A 55 7.22 -13.56 -13.33
N ASP A 56 7.99 -14.66 -13.36
CA ASP A 56 9.26 -14.93 -12.64
C ASP A 56 10.38 -13.95 -13.08
N ASP A 57 10.15 -12.66 -12.92
CA ASP A 57 11.17 -11.64 -13.07
C ASP A 57 11.81 -11.45 -11.69
N ASP A 58 12.66 -12.42 -11.33
CA ASP A 58 13.35 -12.73 -10.05
C ASP A 58 14.18 -11.57 -9.44
N GLU A 59 14.16 -10.38 -10.04
CA GLU A 59 14.92 -9.24 -9.53
C GLU A 59 14.04 -8.38 -8.61
N PRO A 60 14.48 -8.06 -7.37
CA PRO A 60 13.73 -7.22 -6.45
C PRO A 60 13.67 -5.78 -6.97
N LYS A 61 12.70 -5.51 -7.85
CA LYS A 61 12.45 -4.21 -8.46
C LYS A 61 11.69 -3.33 -7.47
N GLN A 62 12.21 -2.14 -7.21
CA GLN A 62 11.48 -1.12 -6.46
C GLN A 62 10.42 -0.51 -7.36
N ARG A 63 9.15 -0.63 -6.98
CA ARG A 63 8.03 -0.18 -7.82
C ARG A 63 7.14 0.78 -7.07
N PHE A 64 6.68 1.81 -7.76
CA PHE A 64 6.00 2.95 -7.17
C PHE A 64 4.68 3.18 -7.89
N PHE A 65 3.60 3.31 -7.13
CA PHE A 65 2.26 3.45 -7.67
C PHE A 65 1.51 4.60 -7.00
N ARG A 66 0.57 5.18 -7.74
CA ARG A 66 -0.47 6.07 -7.18
C ARG A 66 -1.84 5.70 -7.74
N ILE A 67 -2.86 5.76 -6.90
CA ILE A 67 -4.25 5.52 -7.26
C ILE A 67 -5.12 6.61 -6.62
N PRO A 68 -5.99 7.29 -7.39
CA PRO A 68 -6.98 8.17 -6.80
C PRO A 68 -8.10 7.36 -6.14
N PHE A 69 -8.67 7.85 -5.05
CA PHE A 69 -9.87 7.28 -4.42
C PHE A 69 -10.89 8.38 -4.09
N ILE A 70 -12.17 8.00 -4.06
CA ILE A 70 -13.29 8.87 -3.68
C ILE A 70 -13.72 8.46 -2.27
N ARG A 71 -13.89 9.42 -1.36
CA ARG A 71 -14.42 9.09 -0.03
C ARG A 71 -15.91 8.75 -0.14
N PRO A 72 -16.43 7.84 0.69
CA PRO A 72 -17.86 7.57 0.76
C PRO A 72 -18.70 8.83 1.00
N SER A 73 -18.21 9.79 1.81
CA SER A 73 -18.88 11.06 2.11
C SER A 73 -18.98 12.00 0.89
N ASP A 74 -18.07 11.87 -0.07
CA ASP A 74 -17.96 12.75 -1.22
C ASP A 74 -18.62 12.16 -2.48
N ARG A 75 -19.18 10.94 -2.39
CA ARG A 75 -19.86 10.26 -3.51
C ARG A 75 -21.08 11.00 -4.06
N ASN A 76 -21.69 11.87 -3.25
CA ASN A 76 -22.92 12.59 -3.59
C ASN A 76 -22.68 14.06 -3.98
N GLN A 77 -21.46 14.57 -3.85
CA GLN A 77 -21.13 15.88 -4.40
C GLN A 77 -20.69 15.70 -5.86
N ASP A 78 -21.24 16.49 -6.77
CA ASP A 78 -20.78 16.68 -8.17
C ASP A 78 -19.35 17.28 -8.26
N GLY A 79 -18.50 17.01 -7.26
CA GLY A 79 -17.13 17.46 -7.19
C GLY A 79 -16.30 16.68 -8.21
N GLY A 80 -15.79 17.38 -9.21
CA GLY A 80 -14.87 16.83 -10.20
C GLY A 80 -13.58 16.27 -9.59
N TYR A 81 -12.57 16.01 -10.42
CA TYR A 81 -11.27 15.42 -10.02
C TYR A 81 -10.56 16.07 -8.81
N GLN A 82 -10.98 17.27 -8.40
CA GLN A 82 -10.42 18.06 -7.30
C GLN A 82 -10.74 17.51 -5.90
N ASN A 83 -11.81 16.73 -5.72
CA ASN A 83 -12.19 16.20 -4.40
C ASN A 83 -11.68 14.76 -4.15
N LYS A 84 -10.76 14.27 -4.98
CA LYS A 84 -10.23 12.91 -4.87
C LYS A 84 -9.05 12.87 -3.90
N GLY A 85 -9.04 11.87 -3.02
CA GLY A 85 -7.84 11.50 -2.27
C GLY A 85 -6.86 10.74 -3.16
N TRP A 86 -5.60 10.69 -2.75
CA TRP A 86 -4.56 9.94 -3.43
C TRP A 86 -3.93 8.92 -2.50
N TRP A 87 -3.78 7.70 -2.99
CA TRP A 87 -3.09 6.63 -2.31
C TRP A 87 -1.81 6.32 -3.09
N TYR A 88 -0.67 6.38 -2.43
CA TYR A 88 0.64 6.08 -2.98
C TYR A 88 1.21 4.85 -2.30
N ALA A 89 1.87 3.99 -3.06
CA ALA A 89 2.56 2.83 -2.53
C ALA A 89 3.91 2.61 -3.19
N HIS A 90 4.88 2.26 -2.36
CA HIS A 90 6.21 1.82 -2.75
C HIS A 90 6.36 0.35 -2.35
N PHE A 91 6.56 -0.52 -3.32
CA PHE A 91 6.82 -1.95 -3.12
C PHE A 91 8.32 -2.22 -3.22
N ASP A 92 8.86 -2.90 -2.20
CA ASP A 92 10.22 -3.44 -2.16
C ASP A 92 10.13 -4.92 -2.55
N GLY A 93 10.28 -5.19 -3.86
CA GLY A 93 9.88 -6.46 -4.45
C GLY A 93 8.36 -6.54 -4.55
N GLN A 94 7.76 -7.57 -3.97
CA GLN A 94 6.31 -7.81 -4.02
C GLN A 94 5.57 -7.34 -2.75
N TRP A 95 6.27 -6.88 -1.70
CA TRP A 95 5.66 -6.43 -0.45
C TRP A 95 5.77 -4.92 -0.33
N ILE A 96 4.75 -4.30 0.25
CA ILE A 96 4.72 -2.86 0.46
C ILE A 96 5.76 -2.45 1.51
N ALA A 97 6.54 -1.41 1.18
CA ALA A 97 7.58 -0.86 2.05
C ALA A 97 7.21 0.53 2.58
N ARG A 98 6.50 1.33 1.78
CA ARG A 98 5.95 2.63 2.21
C ARG A 98 4.57 2.83 1.62
N GLN A 99 3.68 3.44 2.41
CA GLN A 99 2.36 3.84 1.98
C GLN A 99 2.11 5.29 2.41
N LEU A 100 1.53 6.07 1.50
CA LEU A 100 1.16 7.46 1.74
C LEU A 100 -0.28 7.69 1.29
N GLU A 101 -1.11 8.21 2.20
CA GLU A 101 -2.48 8.60 1.89
C GLU A 101 -2.63 10.11 2.01
N LEU A 102 -3.02 10.74 0.91
CA LEU A 102 -3.35 12.15 0.84
C LEU A 102 -4.86 12.31 0.75
N HIS A 103 -5.40 13.03 1.71
CA HIS A 103 -6.81 13.38 1.78
C HIS A 103 -6.94 14.90 1.63
N PRO A 104 -7.94 15.43 0.90
CA PRO A 104 -8.10 16.88 0.73
C PRO A 104 -8.17 17.66 2.05
N ASP A 105 -8.81 17.07 3.07
CA ASP A 105 -9.13 17.76 4.34
C ASP A 105 -8.51 17.10 5.58
N LYS A 106 -7.60 16.13 5.40
CA LYS A 106 -6.90 15.50 6.53
C LYS A 106 -5.39 15.66 6.35
N HIS A 107 -4.66 15.60 7.44
CA HIS A 107 -3.20 15.51 7.37
C HIS A 107 -2.76 14.26 6.59
N PRO A 108 -1.61 14.32 5.89
CA PRO A 108 -1.03 13.17 5.22
C PRO A 108 -0.84 12.00 6.18
N VAL A 109 -1.19 10.79 5.74
CA VAL A 109 -0.93 9.55 6.47
C VAL A 109 0.30 8.90 5.88
N LEU A 110 1.36 8.78 6.68
CA LEU A 110 2.63 8.14 6.30
C LEU A 110 2.78 6.83 7.05
N LEU A 111 3.00 5.74 6.32
CA LEU A 111 3.10 4.39 6.90
C LEU A 111 4.35 3.67 6.36
N LEU A 112 5.04 2.97 7.26
CA LEU A 112 6.30 2.26 7.00
C LEU A 112 6.22 0.79 7.39
N SER A 113 6.78 -0.08 6.56
CA SER A 113 6.86 -1.51 6.86
C SER A 113 7.73 -1.78 8.09
N GLY A 114 7.29 -2.69 8.97
CA GLY A 114 7.88 -2.98 10.28
C GLY A 114 7.42 -2.06 11.42
N ILE A 115 6.70 -0.97 11.11
CA ILE A 115 6.14 -0.04 12.10
C ILE A 115 4.62 -0.03 12.04
N ASP A 116 4.10 0.12 10.83
CA ASP A 116 2.69 0.43 10.57
C ASP A 116 1.99 -0.73 9.82
N ASP A 117 2.54 -1.95 9.86
CA ASP A 117 2.09 -3.07 9.02
C ASP A 117 0.57 -3.37 9.17
N LEU A 118 0.02 -3.22 10.38
CA LEU A 118 -1.43 -3.39 10.66
C LEU A 118 -2.33 -2.32 10.01
N GLN A 119 -1.73 -1.26 9.47
CA GLN A 119 -2.40 -0.13 8.83
C GLN A 119 -2.10 -0.06 7.32
N MET A 120 -1.22 -0.91 6.81
CA MET A 120 -0.80 -0.92 5.41
C MET A 120 -1.53 -1.98 4.58
N CYS A 121 -1.36 -1.90 3.26
CA CYS A 121 -1.82 -2.93 2.33
C CYS A 121 -1.19 -4.29 2.64
N GLU A 122 -2.05 -5.29 2.80
CA GLU A 122 -1.71 -6.68 3.12
C GLU A 122 -1.52 -7.56 1.87
N LEU A 123 -1.81 -7.04 0.69
CA LEU A 123 -1.72 -7.76 -0.59
C LEU A 123 -0.31 -7.67 -1.16
N SER A 124 0.14 -8.73 -1.82
CA SER A 124 1.36 -8.67 -2.62
C SER A 124 1.15 -7.79 -3.86
N LEU A 125 2.24 -7.33 -4.48
CA LEU A 125 2.16 -6.51 -5.69
C LEU A 125 1.38 -7.21 -6.82
N ALA A 126 1.60 -8.50 -7.02
CA ALA A 126 0.87 -9.30 -8.01
C ALA A 126 -0.63 -9.36 -7.69
N GLU A 127 -0.94 -9.57 -6.41
CA GLU A 127 -2.30 -9.59 -5.87
C GLU A 127 -2.96 -8.21 -5.90
N THR A 128 -2.25 -7.09 -5.95
CA THR A 128 -2.88 -5.77 -6.01
C THR A 128 -3.46 -5.42 -7.39
N GLY A 129 -2.98 -6.09 -8.44
CA GLY A 129 -3.28 -5.73 -9.83
C GLY A 129 -2.80 -4.36 -10.30
N LEU A 130 -2.02 -3.64 -9.48
CA LEU A 130 -1.51 -2.30 -9.80
C LEU A 130 -0.66 -2.29 -11.08
N THR A 131 0.10 -3.36 -11.31
CA THR A 131 0.97 -3.53 -12.49
C THR A 131 0.21 -3.56 -13.81
N ARG A 132 -1.08 -3.92 -13.76
CA ARG A 132 -1.99 -4.00 -14.92
C ARG A 132 -2.83 -2.73 -15.10
N LYS A 133 -2.86 -1.85 -14.10
CA LYS A 133 -3.67 -0.62 -14.13
C LYS A 133 -2.89 0.48 -14.84
N ARG A 134 -3.31 0.81 -16.07
CA ARG A 134 -2.69 1.87 -16.87
C ARG A 134 -2.68 3.19 -16.08
N GLY A 135 -1.51 3.81 -15.99
CA GLY A 135 -1.30 5.09 -15.30
C GLY A 135 -1.19 5.00 -13.78
N ALA A 136 -1.22 3.79 -13.20
CA ALA A 136 -1.00 3.60 -11.76
C ALA A 136 0.48 3.71 -11.39
N GLU A 137 1.38 3.12 -12.18
CA GLU A 137 2.83 3.17 -11.92
C GLU A 137 3.37 4.58 -12.17
N VAL A 138 4.20 5.07 -11.24
CA VAL A 138 4.79 6.42 -11.26
C VAL A 138 6.30 6.34 -11.12
N LEU A 139 6.99 7.44 -11.46
CA LEU A 139 8.43 7.49 -11.31
C LEU A 139 8.83 7.53 -9.82
N PRO A 140 9.99 6.95 -9.45
CA PRO A 140 10.51 7.05 -8.09
C PRO A 140 10.62 8.51 -7.62
N ALA A 141 11.04 9.41 -8.50
CA ALA A 141 11.17 10.84 -8.18
C ALA A 141 9.83 11.49 -7.80
N ASP A 142 8.73 11.11 -8.47
CA ASP A 142 7.39 11.63 -8.17
C ASP A 142 6.92 11.18 -6.78
N PHE A 143 7.13 9.89 -6.47
CA PHE A 143 6.83 9.36 -5.14
C PHE A 143 7.68 10.04 -4.06
N GLU A 144 9.00 10.13 -4.27
CA GLU A 144 9.93 10.74 -3.31
C GLU A 144 9.60 12.21 -3.04
N SER A 145 9.19 12.96 -4.07
CA SER A 145 8.76 14.34 -3.93
C SER A 145 7.55 14.45 -2.99
N GLN A 146 6.51 13.62 -3.20
CA GLN A 146 5.31 13.61 -2.35
C GLN A 146 5.63 13.14 -0.91
N TRP A 147 6.43 12.08 -0.78
CA TRP A 147 6.86 11.54 0.50
C TRP A 147 7.59 12.59 1.34
N ARG A 148 8.55 13.31 0.75
CA ARG A 148 9.30 14.37 1.44
C ARG A 148 8.43 15.57 1.78
N ALA A 149 7.58 16.02 0.86
CA ALA A 149 6.67 17.14 1.09
C ALA A 149 5.74 16.90 2.30
N CYS A 150 5.43 15.64 2.60
CA CYS A 150 4.58 15.24 3.72
C CYS A 150 5.33 14.99 5.03
N GLY A 151 6.66 15.20 5.08
CA GLY A 151 7.48 14.91 6.28
C GLY A 151 7.92 13.44 6.39
N GLY A 152 7.85 12.69 5.29
CA GLY A 152 8.21 11.28 5.26
C GLY A 152 9.69 11.00 5.54
N LYS A 153 10.59 11.96 5.27
CA LYS A 153 12.03 11.82 5.56
C LYS A 153 12.27 11.80 7.06
N GLU A 154 11.65 12.73 7.79
CA GLU A 154 11.73 12.85 9.25
C GLU A 154 11.09 11.63 9.91
N TYR A 155 9.94 11.17 9.40
CA TYR A 155 9.27 9.96 9.88
C TYR A 155 10.14 8.71 9.71
N MET A 156 10.81 8.56 8.56
CA MET A 156 11.75 7.48 8.30
C MET A 156 12.95 7.53 9.26
N LEU A 157 13.57 8.70 9.43
CA LEU A 157 14.73 8.86 10.30
C LEU A 157 14.40 8.51 11.76
N LYS A 158 13.24 8.95 12.26
CA LYS A 158 12.73 8.64 13.60
C LYS A 158 12.54 7.14 13.83
N ASN A 159 12.17 6.39 12.79
CA ASN A 159 11.83 4.96 12.86
C ASN A 159 12.90 4.03 12.27
N ARG A 160 14.10 4.54 11.93
CA ARG A 160 15.12 3.82 11.13
C ARG A 160 15.46 2.41 11.60
N THR A 161 15.44 2.15 12.90
CA THR A 161 15.80 0.85 13.48
C THR A 161 14.69 -0.20 13.39
N ARG A 162 13.44 0.24 13.15
CA ARG A 162 12.26 -0.62 13.12
C ARG A 162 11.77 -0.92 11.70
N ILE A 163 12.27 -0.20 10.71
CA ILE A 163 11.90 -0.41 9.30
C ILE A 163 12.28 -1.84 8.90
N SER A 164 11.38 -2.57 8.24
CA SER A 164 11.64 -3.95 7.82
C SER A 164 12.23 -4.04 6.41
N SER A 165 11.89 -3.11 5.51
CA SER A 165 12.42 -3.03 4.14
C SER A 165 13.95 -2.93 4.12
N GLN A 166 14.58 -3.80 3.33
CA GLN A 166 16.03 -3.82 3.15
C GLN A 166 16.48 -2.72 2.20
N TYR A 167 15.65 -2.36 1.21
CA TYR A 167 15.92 -1.22 0.36
C TYR A 167 16.01 0.06 1.19
N LEU A 168 14.97 0.37 1.99
CA LEU A 168 14.94 1.61 2.77
C LEU A 168 16.09 1.75 3.76
N LYS A 169 16.54 0.65 4.37
CA LYS A 169 17.71 0.63 5.26
C LYS A 169 19.00 1.11 4.60
N LYS A 170 19.15 0.97 3.28
CA LYS A 170 20.34 1.41 2.55
C LYS A 170 20.38 2.92 2.32
N PHE A 171 19.25 3.61 2.44
CA PHE A 171 19.10 5.04 2.13
C PHE A 171 18.79 5.90 3.38
N LEU A 172 19.09 5.38 4.57
CA LEU A 172 18.84 5.97 5.89
C LEU A 172 20.11 6.38 6.62
#